data_AF-A0A2T5ZYC7-F1
#
_entry.id   AF-A0A2T5ZYC7-F1
#
_cell.length_a   1.000
_cell.length_b   1.000
_cell.length_c   1.000
_cell.angle_alpha   90.00
_cell.angle_beta   90.00
_cell.angle_gamma   90.00
#
_symmetry.space_group_name_H-M   'P 1'
#
loop_
_entity.id
_entity.type
_entity.pdbx_description
1 polymer ?
#
loop_
_entity_poly.entity_id
_entity_poly.type
_entity_poly.pdbx_seq_one_letter_code
_entity_poly.pdbx_strand_id
1 'polypeptide(L)'
;MSNPQIISLQSTSLPEGGAPDWIHLIPAGAEILTADARGPYRLVDPQAVIAASTGKLPIDENHAIDLAAPRGEASPARGYVVELQARADG
;
A
#
# COMPACT_ATOMS: atom_id res chain seq x y z
N MET A 1 -13.06 16.03 -15.96
CA MET A 1 -11.65 15.78 -15.60
C MET A 1 -11.68 15.17 -14.21
N SER A 2 -11.12 13.97 -14.01
CA SER A 2 -11.12 13.28 -12.72
C SER A 2 -10.26 14.06 -11.71
N ASN A 3 -10.69 14.13 -10.45
CA ASN A 3 -9.95 14.83 -9.40
C ASN A 3 -8.71 13.99 -9.02
N PRO A 4 -7.49 14.56 -8.99
CA PRO A 4 -6.30 13.80 -8.65
C PRO A 4 -6.39 13.28 -7.20
N GLN A 5 -6.00 12.02 -7.01
CA GLN A 5 -5.93 11.39 -5.70
C GLN A 5 -4.52 11.61 -5.13
N ILE A 6 -4.41 12.28 -3.98
CA ILE A 6 -3.14 12.29 -3.24
C ILE A 6 -3.11 11.00 -2.44
N ILE A 7 -2.29 10.04 -2.87
CA ILE A 7 -2.08 8.81 -2.09
C ILE A 7 -1.00 9.09 -1.06
N SER A 8 -1.44 9.14 0.19
CA SER A 8 -0.60 8.81 1.32
C SER A 8 -1.35 7.76 2.15
N LEU A 9 -0.72 6.62 2.42
CA LEU A 9 -1.24 5.57 3.29
C LEU A 9 -1.09 6.04 4.74
N GLN A 10 -1.86 7.05 5.11
CA GLN A 10 -1.72 7.77 6.38
C GLN A 10 -2.63 7.27 7.48
N SER A 11 -3.84 6.82 7.13
CA SER A 11 -4.78 6.15 8.03
C SER A 11 -6.09 5.90 7.28
N THR A 12 -6.76 4.80 7.61
CA THR A 12 -8.17 4.58 7.24
C THR A 12 -9.00 4.52 8.52
N SER A 13 -10.23 5.03 8.46
CA SER A 13 -11.15 4.86 9.59
C SER A 13 -11.55 3.39 9.69
N LEU A 14 -11.50 2.84 10.90
CA LEU A 14 -11.99 1.48 11.12
C LEU A 14 -13.52 1.48 10.97
N PRO A 15 -14.09 0.56 10.19
CA PRO A 15 -15.53 0.37 10.18
C PRO A 15 -16.01 -0.09 11.57
N GLU A 16 -17.30 0.10 11.89
CA GLU A 16 -17.88 -0.27 13.20
C GLU A 16 -17.62 -1.74 13.61
N GLY A 17 -17.38 -2.62 12.63
CA GLY A 17 -17.05 -4.04 12.84
C GLY A 17 -15.58 -4.36 13.15
N GLY A 18 -14.69 -3.36 13.25
CA GLY A 18 -13.27 -3.56 13.54
C GLY A 18 -12.38 -3.54 12.29
N ALA A 19 -11.21 -4.20 12.36
CA ALA A 19 -10.26 -4.22 11.24
C ALA A 19 -10.82 -5.07 10.08
N PRO A 20 -10.80 -4.57 8.83
CA PRO A 20 -11.26 -5.34 7.68
C PRO A 20 -10.23 -6.38 7.25
N ASP A 21 -10.70 -7.44 6.59
CA ASP A 21 -9.83 -8.45 5.96
C ASP A 21 -9.08 -7.88 4.73
N TRP A 22 -9.68 -6.90 4.05
CA TRP A 22 -9.14 -6.28 2.85
C TRP A 22 -8.90 -4.79 3.03
N ILE A 23 -7.73 -4.32 2.60
CA ILE A 23 -7.36 -2.91 2.58
C ILE A 23 -7.17 -2.48 1.12
N HIS A 24 -7.82 -1.39 0.72
CA HIS A 24 -7.64 -0.82 -0.62
C HIS A 24 -6.29 -0.07 -0.66
N LEU A 25 -5.38 -0.51 -1.54
CA LEU A 25 -4.01 0.01 -1.60
C LEU A 25 -3.85 1.15 -2.62
N ILE A 26 -4.33 0.96 -3.84
CA ILE A 26 -4.13 1.89 -4.95
C ILE A 26 -5.41 1.96 -5.80
N PRO A 27 -6.02 3.15 -5.98
CA PRO A 27 -7.20 3.32 -6.82
C PRO A 27 -6.86 3.13 -8.31
N ALA A 28 -7.76 2.47 -9.04
CA ALA A 28 -7.74 2.39 -10.49
C ALA A 28 -8.26 3.69 -11.15
N GLY A 29 -7.75 4.00 -12.35
CA GLY A 29 -8.30 5.03 -13.24
C GLY A 29 -8.09 6.50 -12.84
N ALA A 30 -7.64 6.78 -11.60
CA ALA A 30 -7.31 8.13 -11.14
C ALA A 30 -5.83 8.48 -11.41
N GLU A 31 -5.56 9.78 -11.61
CA GLU A 31 -4.20 10.29 -11.51
C GLU A 31 -3.78 10.36 -10.04
N ILE A 32 -2.63 9.76 -9.76
CA ILE A 32 -2.07 9.68 -8.43
C ILE A 32 -0.93 10.68 -8.33
N LEU A 33 -1.08 11.66 -7.44
CA LEU A 33 -0.02 12.60 -7.10
C LEU A 33 0.58 12.21 -5.77
N THR A 34 1.91 12.28 -5.64
CA THR A 34 2.57 12.12 -4.34
C THR A 34 2.71 13.47 -3.65
N ALA A 35 2.84 13.45 -2.32
CA ALA A 35 2.97 14.67 -1.52
C ALA A 35 4.21 15.52 -1.90
N ASP A 36 5.24 14.90 -2.47
CA ASP A 36 6.46 15.54 -2.96
C ASP A 36 6.41 15.90 -4.45
N ALA A 37 5.21 15.98 -5.03
CA ALA A 37 4.94 16.41 -6.41
C ALA A 37 5.51 15.50 -7.52
N ARG A 38 5.85 14.24 -7.22
CA ARG A 38 6.11 13.24 -8.26
C ARG A 38 4.80 12.70 -8.85
N GLY A 39 4.89 12.23 -10.08
CA GLY A 39 3.75 11.78 -10.89
C GLY A 39 3.38 12.77 -12.00
N PRO A 40 2.12 12.74 -12.49
CA PRO A 40 1.05 11.84 -12.05
C PRO A 40 1.33 10.38 -12.41
N TYR A 41 1.15 9.49 -11.44
CA TYR A 41 1.15 8.05 -11.66
C TYR A 41 -0.25 7.56 -12.02
N ARG A 42 -0.35 6.38 -12.64
CA ARG A 42 -1.61 5.71 -12.96
C ARG A 42 -1.46 4.21 -12.80
N LEU A 43 -2.45 3.55 -12.19
CA LEU A 43 -2.56 2.10 -12.16
C LEU A 43 -3.20 1.62 -13.48
N VAL A 44 -2.36 1.36 -14.48
CA VAL A 44 -2.82 0.97 -15.83
C VAL A 44 -3.17 -0.52 -15.91
N ASP A 45 -2.34 -1.36 -15.29
CA ASP A 45 -2.54 -2.81 -15.24
C ASP A 45 -2.31 -3.30 -13.79
N PRO A 46 -3.38 -3.39 -12.98
CA PRO A 46 -3.27 -3.88 -11.61
C PRO A 46 -2.73 -5.30 -11.52
N GLN A 47 -3.06 -6.16 -12.50
CA GLN A 47 -2.61 -7.56 -12.50
C GLN A 47 -1.11 -7.66 -12.73
N ALA A 48 -0.55 -6.85 -13.63
CA ALA A 48 0.89 -6.77 -13.83
C ALA A 48 1.62 -6.28 -12.56
N VAL A 49 1.05 -5.32 -11.83
CA VAL A 49 1.62 -4.84 -10.56
C VAL A 49 1.60 -5.92 -9.48
N ILE A 50 0.48 -6.66 -9.37
CA ILE A 50 0.36 -7.78 -8.44
C ILE A 50 1.37 -8.88 -8.79
N ALA A 51 1.47 -9.26 -10.06
CA ALA A 51 2.41 -10.28 -10.52
C ALA A 51 3.88 -9.88 -10.27
N ALA A 52 4.20 -8.58 -10.35
CA ALA A 52 5.53 -8.05 -10.03
C ALA A 52 5.80 -7.98 -8.51
N SER A 53 4.77 -8.04 -7.67
CA SER A 53 4.85 -7.97 -6.21
C SER A 53 5.23 -9.35 -5.65
N THR A 54 6.52 -9.65 -5.71
CA THR A 54 7.06 -10.97 -5.31
C THR A 54 7.60 -10.96 -3.88
N GLY A 55 7.71 -12.16 -3.28
CA GLY A 55 8.22 -12.33 -1.92
C GLY A 55 7.17 -12.12 -0.83
N LYS A 56 7.61 -12.17 0.43
CA LYS A 56 6.76 -11.83 1.57
C LYS A 56 6.66 -10.32 1.67
N LEU A 57 5.44 -9.79 1.75
CA LEU A 57 5.18 -8.37 1.93
C LEU A 57 4.87 -8.10 3.41
N PRO A 58 5.84 -7.63 4.21
CA PRO A 58 5.65 -7.43 5.64
C PRO A 58 4.86 -6.15 5.92
N ILE A 59 4.03 -6.19 6.97
CA ILE A 59 3.53 -4.98 7.61
C ILE A 59 4.61 -4.48 8.57
N ASP A 60 5.26 -3.39 8.18
CA ASP A 60 6.35 -2.79 8.95
C ASP A 60 5.84 -1.66 9.85
N GLU A 61 6.33 -1.65 11.09
CA GLU A 61 6.02 -0.63 12.07
C GLU A 61 7.22 0.31 12.20
N ASN A 62 6.98 1.61 11.99
CA ASN A 62 8.00 2.66 12.14
C ASN A 62 9.25 2.48 11.27
N HIS A 63 9.12 1.87 10.09
CA HIS A 63 10.26 1.58 9.21
C HIS A 63 11.35 0.74 9.90
N ALA A 64 10.97 -0.14 10.85
CA ALA A 64 11.93 -0.89 11.66
C ALA A 64 12.79 -1.84 10.80
N ILE A 65 12.25 -2.36 9.70
CA ILE A 65 13.01 -3.22 8.77
C ILE A 65 14.18 -2.45 8.17
N ASP A 66 13.97 -1.18 7.79
CA ASP A 66 15.02 -0.37 7.16
C ASP A 66 15.94 0.31 8.18
N LEU A 67 15.40 0.72 9.35
CA LEU A 67 16.13 1.53 10.32
C LEU A 67 16.76 0.71 11.45
N ALA A 68 16.01 -0.25 12.02
CA ALA A 68 16.44 -1.02 13.19
C ALA A 68 17.22 -2.29 12.81
N ALA A 69 16.78 -3.01 11.77
CA ALA A 69 17.44 -4.24 11.35
C ALA A 69 18.93 -4.08 11.03
N PRO A 70 19.39 -3.04 10.30
CA PRO A 70 20.82 -2.85 10.01
C PRO A 70 21.68 -2.58 11.26
N ARG A 71 21.07 -2.16 12.38
CA ARG A 71 21.74 -1.97 13.67
C ARG A 71 21.78 -3.25 14.51
N GLY A 72 21.20 -4.36 14.03
CA GLY A 72 21.05 -5.60 14.79
C GLY A 72 19.94 -5.54 15.84
N GLU A 73 19.06 -4.54 15.76
CA GLU A 73 17.92 -4.40 16.66
C GLU A 73 16.73 -5.23 16.17
N ALA A 74 15.76 -5.46 17.07
CA ALA A 74 14.54 -6.19 16.74
C ALA A 74 13.72 -5.45 15.66
N SER A 75 13.40 -6.16 14.59
CA SER A 75 12.63 -5.66 13.43
C SER A 75 11.60 -6.71 12.95
N PRO A 76 10.72 -7.20 13.84
CA PRO A 76 9.73 -8.19 13.44
C PRO A 76 8.65 -7.55 12.55
N ALA A 77 8.23 -8.26 11.49
CA ALA A 77 7.00 -7.91 10.78
C ALA A 77 5.80 -8.03 11.74
N ARG A 78 4.88 -7.07 11.69
CA ARG A 78 3.64 -7.11 12.50
C ARG A 78 2.55 -7.98 11.89
N GLY A 79 2.78 -8.43 10.66
CA GLY A 79 1.93 -9.29 9.86
C GLY A 79 2.49 -9.39 8.44
N TYR A 80 1.82 -10.14 7.58
CA TYR A 80 2.18 -10.27 6.17
C TYR A 80 0.94 -10.13 5.31
N VAL A 81 1.08 -9.47 4.16
CA VAL A 81 0.07 -9.56 3.10
C VAL A 81 0.16 -10.97 2.52
N VAL A 82 -0.96 -11.69 2.59
CA VAL A 82 -1.06 -13.08 2.12
C VAL A 82 -1.74 -13.20 0.76
N GLU A 83 -2.49 -12.18 0.35
CA GLU A 83 -3.21 -12.13 -0.92
C GLU A 83 -3.34 -10.69 -1.43
N LEU A 84 -3.27 -10.52 -2.75
CA LEU A 84 -3.55 -9.28 -3.45
C LEU A 84 -4.59 -9.55 -4.54
N GLN A 85 -5.54 -8.63 -4.72
CA GLN A 85 -6.57 -8.73 -5.74
C GLN A 85 -6.70 -7.40 -6.49
N ALA A 86 -6.83 -7.48 -7.80
CA ALA A 86 -7.28 -6.36 -8.60
C ALA A 86 -8.81 -6.31 -8.57
N ARG A 87 -9.37 -5.13 -8.31
CA ARG A 87 -10.81 -4.90 -8.36
C ARG A 87 -11.14 -3.74 -9.29
N ALA A 88 -12.44 -3.52 -9.53
CA ALA A 88 -12.90 -2.51 -10.49
C ALA A 88 -12.45 -1.09 -10.11
N ASP A 89 -12.29 -0.82 -8.82
CA ASP A 89 -11.83 0.45 -8.25
C ASP A 89 -10.35 0.46 -7.85
N GLY A 90 -9.62 -0.64 -8.07
CA GLY A 90 -8.26 -0.85 -7.58
C GLY A 90 -8.03 -2.31 -7.18
#